data_AF-A0A0L7K4B8-F1
#
_entry.id   AF-A0A0L7K4B8-F1
#
_cell.length_a   1.000
_cell.length_b   1.000
_cell.length_c   1.000
_cell.angle_alpha   90.00
_cell.angle_beta   90.00
_cell.angle_gamma   90.00
#
_symmetry.space_group_name_H-M   'P 1'
#
loop_
_entity.id
_entity.type
_entity.pdbx_description
1 polymer ?
#
loop_
_entity_poly.entity_id
_entity_poly.type
_entity_poly.pdbx_seq_one_letter_code
_entity_poly.pdbx_strand_id
1 'polypeptide(L)'
;MSCSSEEIERKRLAALQKRQSKISGQNSTPQFGSPAKFYGNQLLDSPSTNTSRRLPGPLKTVTSNTPRGYHPYAKPNSQVELNNIPVGKVVCGTVYLVSEERFEVNPSEFCTPLINIFKNSKSKLWNFSIDDYDALMLKVAPLTPHIVLGPLPGYVLKVLRENTMDPYNIDLSPVESTLRHALMPFQEDGVRCMIADDMGLGKTFQALAVASYYRHNWPLLIVTTSSM
;
A
#
# COMPACT_ATOMS: atom_id res chain seq x y z
N MET A 1 8.36 22.64 -38.41
CA MET A 1 9.81 22.42 -38.30
C MET A 1 10.04 20.97 -37.90
N SER A 2 10.20 20.07 -38.86
CA SER A 2 10.46 18.65 -38.59
C SER A 2 11.97 18.42 -38.47
N CYS A 3 12.45 18.16 -37.26
CA CYS A 3 13.82 17.70 -37.01
C CYS A 3 13.95 16.30 -37.65
N SER A 4 15.02 16.02 -38.40
CA SER A 4 15.18 14.72 -39.07
C SER A 4 15.46 13.62 -38.03
N SER A 5 15.06 12.37 -38.33
CA SER A 5 15.30 11.22 -37.46
C SER A 5 16.78 11.09 -37.05
N GLU A 6 17.68 11.41 -37.98
CA GLU A 6 19.13 11.37 -37.78
C GLU A 6 19.61 12.44 -36.79
N GLU A 7 19.02 13.64 -36.82
CA GLU A 7 19.38 14.71 -35.89
C GLU A 7 18.92 14.39 -34.45
N ILE A 8 17.77 13.71 -34.32
CA ILE A 8 17.24 13.28 -33.03
C ILE A 8 18.12 12.16 -32.44
N GLU A 9 18.51 11.18 -33.25
CA GLU A 9 19.40 10.10 -32.82
C GLU A 9 20.77 10.63 -32.40
N ARG A 10 21.32 11.60 -33.14
CA ARG A 10 22.56 12.29 -32.76
C ARG A 10 22.45 13.02 -31.41
N LYS A 11 21.33 13.70 -31.15
CA LYS A 11 21.07 14.35 -29.86
C LYS A 11 20.95 13.33 -28.72
N ARG A 12 20.29 12.18 -28.96
CA ARG A 12 20.20 11.06 -28.01
C ARG A 12 21.57 10.50 -27.65
N LEU A 13 22.40 10.20 -28.65
CA LEU A 13 23.76 9.67 -28.43
C LEU A 13 24.63 10.66 -27.66
N ALA A 14 24.56 11.96 -27.98
CA ALA A 14 25.27 13.00 -27.25
C ALA A 14 24.80 13.12 -25.78
N ALA A 15 23.50 12.97 -25.52
CA ALA A 15 22.95 12.98 -24.16
C ALA A 15 23.40 11.75 -23.35
N LEU A 16 23.38 10.55 -23.96
CA LEU A 16 23.88 9.32 -23.34
C LEU A 16 25.37 9.41 -22.99
N GLN A 17 26.19 9.95 -23.90
CA GLN A 17 27.62 10.17 -23.66
C GLN A 17 27.86 11.15 -22.51
N LYS A 18 27.08 12.24 -22.42
CA LYS A 18 27.13 13.20 -21.30
C LYS A 18 26.71 12.57 -19.97
N ARG A 19 25.72 11.67 -19.98
CA ARG A 19 25.29 10.96 -18.77
C ARG A 19 26.35 9.97 -18.31
N GLN A 20 26.96 9.21 -19.22
CA GLN A 20 28.04 8.29 -18.91
C GLN A 20 29.27 9.01 -18.36
N SER A 21 29.66 10.16 -18.94
CA SER A 21 30.80 10.94 -18.45
C SER A 21 30.56 11.56 -17.07
N LYS A 22 29.32 11.93 -16.72
CA LYS A 22 28.95 12.34 -15.36
C LYS A 22 28.99 11.18 -14.36
N ILE A 23 28.61 9.98 -14.77
CA ILE A 23 28.66 8.77 -13.93
C ILE A 23 30.12 8.33 -13.70
N SER A 24 30.99 8.41 -14.71
CA SER A 24 32.42 8.09 -14.57
C SER A 24 33.23 9.17 -13.83
N GLY A 25 32.69 10.38 -13.69
CA GLY A 25 33.35 11.51 -13.00
C GLY A 25 33.10 11.60 -11.49
N GLN A 26 32.31 10.70 -10.89
CA GLN A 26 32.03 10.68 -9.45
C GLN A 26 32.63 9.45 -8.77
N ASN A 27 33.95 9.36 -8.75
CA ASN A 27 34.70 8.59 -7.75
C ASN A 27 35.44 9.56 -6.80
N SER A 28 34.68 10.47 -6.18
CA SER A 28 35.15 11.22 -5.02
C SER A 28 34.09 11.13 -3.93
N THR A 29 34.43 10.37 -2.91
CA THR A 29 33.74 10.12 -1.64
C THR A 29 33.00 11.36 -1.11
N PRO A 30 31.71 11.28 -0.72
CA PRO A 30 31.08 12.38 0.01
C PRO A 30 31.56 12.34 1.47
N GLN A 31 32.43 13.28 1.85
CA GLN A 31 32.72 13.55 3.25
C GLN A 31 31.50 14.20 3.89
N PHE A 32 30.90 13.51 4.86
CA PHE A 32 29.90 14.05 5.76
C PHE A 32 30.56 15.13 6.64
N GLY A 33 30.20 16.40 6.41
CA GLY A 33 30.55 17.51 7.29
C GLY A 33 29.73 17.45 8.59
N SER A 34 30.41 17.39 9.72
CA SER A 34 29.83 17.48 11.05
C SER A 34 29.07 18.80 11.26
N PRO A 35 27.94 18.81 11.99
CA PRO A 35 27.27 20.04 12.37
C PRO A 35 28.03 20.78 13.48
N ALA A 36 28.11 22.11 13.32
CA ALA A 36 28.74 23.04 14.25
C ALA A 36 27.98 23.12 15.60
N LYS A 37 28.77 23.25 16.67
CA LYS A 37 28.33 23.42 18.06
C LYS A 37 27.82 24.85 18.27
N PHE A 38 26.63 25.00 18.86
CA PHE A 38 26.19 26.23 19.52
C PHE A 38 26.34 26.10 21.05
N TYR A 39 26.77 27.19 21.68
CA TYR A 39 27.12 27.33 23.10
C TYR A 39 25.92 27.66 24.00
N GLY A 40 26.02 27.24 25.27
CA GLY A 40 25.35 27.80 26.47
C GLY A 40 23.98 27.19 26.78
N ASN A 41 23.63 26.78 28.01
CA ASN A 41 24.13 26.95 29.38
C ASN A 41 23.57 25.75 30.20
N GLN A 42 24.34 25.07 31.07
CA GLN A 42 24.38 25.28 32.53
C GLN A 42 22.96 25.21 33.17
N LEU A 43 22.57 24.32 34.10
CA LEU A 43 23.28 23.65 35.20
C LEU A 43 22.39 22.56 35.87
N LEU A 44 23.08 21.64 36.57
CA LEU A 44 22.79 21.05 37.89
C LEU A 44 21.61 20.06 38.12
N ASP A 45 22.06 18.81 38.25
CA ASP A 45 22.07 18.00 39.48
C ASP A 45 21.03 16.89 39.70
N SER A 46 21.55 15.80 40.24
CA SER A 46 20.98 14.46 40.36
C SER A 46 20.31 14.25 41.75
N PRO A 47 20.21 13.02 42.28
CA PRO A 47 19.14 12.05 42.07
C PRO A 47 18.39 11.71 43.38
N SER A 48 17.28 10.97 43.33
CA SER A 48 16.92 10.12 44.48
C SER A 48 16.02 8.94 44.13
N THR A 49 16.52 7.79 44.57
CA THR A 49 15.85 6.51 44.81
C THR A 49 14.77 6.63 45.88
N ASN A 50 13.67 5.86 45.79
CA ASN A 50 13.27 4.97 46.89
C ASN A 50 12.13 3.98 46.55
N THR A 51 12.37 2.79 47.09
CA THR A 51 11.64 1.52 47.15
C THR A 51 10.38 1.56 48.02
N SER A 52 9.38 0.71 47.71
CA SER A 52 8.59 -0.17 48.63
C SER A 52 7.06 -0.09 48.43
N ARG A 53 6.39 -1.14 47.94
CA ARG A 53 5.85 -2.37 48.61
C ARG A 53 4.38 -2.24 49.08
N ARG A 54 3.61 -3.29 48.73
CA ARG A 54 2.44 -3.93 49.42
C ARG A 54 0.98 -3.53 49.03
N LEU A 55 0.32 -4.51 48.38
CA LEU A 55 -1.12 -4.92 48.48
C LEU A 55 -1.49 -5.42 49.90
N PRO A 56 -2.72 -5.93 50.24
CA PRO A 56 -4.03 -6.03 49.53
C PRO A 56 -5.30 -5.71 50.41
N GLY A 57 -6.51 -5.72 49.82
CA GLY A 57 -7.74 -6.14 50.54
C GLY A 57 -9.10 -5.56 50.04
N PRO A 58 -10.24 -6.28 50.16
CA PRO A 58 -11.32 -6.27 49.16
C PRO A 58 -12.70 -5.77 49.66
N LEU A 59 -13.59 -5.40 48.74
CA LEU A 59 -15.04 -5.28 48.99
C LEU A 59 -15.86 -6.08 47.98
N LYS A 60 -16.62 -7.04 48.52
CA LYS A 60 -17.67 -7.81 47.83
C LYS A 60 -18.96 -7.00 47.87
N THR A 61 -19.75 -7.02 46.79
CA THR A 61 -21.19 -6.78 46.89
C THR A 61 -21.93 -7.77 45.99
N VAL A 62 -22.82 -8.50 46.65
CA VAL A 62 -23.73 -9.52 46.14
C VAL A 62 -25.00 -8.83 45.66
N THR A 63 -25.60 -9.25 44.53
CA THR A 63 -27.03 -9.04 44.29
C THR A 63 -27.60 -10.04 43.28
N SER A 64 -28.33 -11.01 43.84
CA SER A 64 -29.55 -11.70 43.37
C SER A 64 -29.83 -11.93 41.87
N ASN A 65 -29.83 -13.21 41.49
CA ASN A 65 -30.56 -13.77 40.35
C ASN A 65 -32.08 -13.59 40.49
N THR A 66 -32.74 -13.11 39.44
CA THR A 66 -34.19 -13.27 39.21
C THR A 66 -34.41 -14.19 38.00
N PRO A 67 -35.43 -15.08 38.01
CA PRO A 67 -35.62 -16.08 36.97
C PRO A 67 -36.29 -15.50 35.73
N ARG A 68 -35.83 -15.94 34.56
CA ARG A 68 -36.27 -15.51 33.23
C ARG A 68 -37.75 -15.82 32.98
N GLY A 69 -38.55 -14.79 32.71
CA GLY A 69 -39.89 -14.94 32.13
C GLY A 69 -39.80 -15.43 30.68
N TYR A 70 -40.57 -16.47 30.36
CA TYR A 70 -40.76 -16.96 28.99
C TYR A 70 -41.61 -15.95 28.20
N HIS A 71 -41.07 -15.42 27.09
CA HIS A 71 -41.84 -14.63 26.12
C HIS A 71 -42.00 -15.41 24.79
N PRO A 72 -43.22 -15.54 24.25
CA PRO A 72 -43.55 -16.43 23.13
C PRO A 72 -43.06 -15.96 21.74
N TYR A 73 -42.29 -14.88 21.65
CA TYR A 73 -41.72 -14.35 20.40
C TYR A 73 -40.18 -14.29 20.38
N ALA A 74 -39.49 -15.01 21.27
CA ALA A 74 -38.03 -15.07 21.27
C ALA A 74 -37.52 -15.78 19.99
N LYS A 75 -36.78 -15.05 19.15
CA LYS A 75 -36.11 -15.61 17.96
C LYS A 75 -35.03 -16.63 18.38
N PRO A 76 -34.79 -17.69 17.59
CA PRO A 76 -33.77 -18.68 17.91
C PRO A 76 -32.39 -18.03 17.98
N ASN A 77 -31.69 -18.35 19.05
CA ASN A 77 -30.45 -17.75 19.47
C ASN A 77 -29.29 -18.40 18.71
N SER A 78 -28.97 -17.90 17.51
CA SER A 78 -27.65 -18.15 16.89
C SER A 78 -26.64 -17.24 17.61
N GLN A 79 -26.31 -17.57 18.87
CA GLN A 79 -25.23 -16.92 19.61
C GLN A 79 -23.90 -17.34 19.00
N VAL A 80 -23.43 -16.55 18.03
CA VAL A 80 -22.00 -16.26 17.97
C VAL A 80 -21.74 -15.39 19.20
N GLU A 81 -20.94 -15.89 20.14
CA GLU A 81 -20.62 -15.18 21.39
C GLU A 81 -19.95 -13.82 21.09
N LEU A 82 -20.76 -12.76 21.03
CA LEU A 82 -20.38 -11.35 20.89
C LEU A 82 -20.11 -10.68 22.25
N ASN A 83 -19.72 -11.45 23.26
CA ASN A 83 -19.81 -11.06 24.67
C ASN A 83 -18.81 -9.99 25.15
N ASN A 84 -17.99 -9.39 24.28
CA ASN A 84 -16.97 -8.41 24.70
C ASN A 84 -16.90 -7.13 23.85
N ILE A 85 -17.89 -6.84 22.99
CA ILE A 85 -17.89 -5.57 22.25
C ILE A 85 -18.73 -4.55 23.01
N PRO A 86 -18.17 -3.41 23.46
CA PRO A 86 -18.95 -2.34 24.08
C PRO A 86 -20.08 -1.93 23.15
N VAL A 87 -21.32 -2.03 23.63
CA VAL A 87 -22.53 -1.67 22.89
C VAL A 87 -22.45 -0.17 22.56
N GLY A 88 -21.96 0.16 21.36
CA GLY A 88 -21.78 1.54 20.88
C GLY A 88 -20.45 1.82 20.19
N LYS A 89 -19.43 0.94 20.33
CA LYS A 89 -18.12 1.15 19.71
C LYS A 89 -17.88 0.16 18.56
N VAL A 90 -17.79 0.69 17.34
CA VAL A 90 -17.41 -0.09 16.15
C VAL A 90 -15.89 -0.17 16.11
N VAL A 91 -15.35 -1.39 16.03
CA VAL A 91 -13.91 -1.60 15.83
C VAL A 91 -13.63 -1.57 14.34
N CYS A 92 -12.95 -0.52 13.90
CA CYS A 92 -12.49 -0.43 12.52
C CYS A 92 -11.11 -1.09 12.38
N GLY A 93 -10.81 -1.66 11.22
CA GLY A 93 -9.47 -2.15 10.90
C GLY A 93 -9.12 -1.87 9.44
N THR A 94 -7.83 -1.75 9.17
CA THR A 94 -7.32 -1.55 7.81
C THR A 94 -6.56 -2.78 7.36
N VAL A 95 -6.79 -3.18 6.13
CA VAL A 95 -5.97 -4.19 5.45
C VAL A 95 -4.96 -3.47 4.55
N TYR A 96 -3.69 -3.81 4.66
CA TYR A 96 -2.65 -3.30 3.77
C TYR A 96 -1.70 -4.40 3.33
N LEU A 97 -1.03 -4.19 2.21
CA LEU A 97 -0.03 -5.12 1.69
C LEU A 97 1.30 -4.92 2.41
N VAL A 98 1.94 -6.02 2.76
CA VAL A 98 3.32 -6.05 3.27
C VAL A 98 4.28 -6.46 2.16
N SER A 99 3.83 -7.36 1.28
CA SER A 99 4.52 -7.74 0.04
C SER A 99 3.48 -8.07 -1.04
N GLU A 100 3.94 -8.42 -2.24
CA GLU A 100 3.07 -8.83 -3.36
C GLU A 100 2.24 -10.08 -3.01
N GLU A 101 2.77 -10.96 -2.15
CA GLU A 101 2.12 -12.22 -1.76
C GLU A 101 1.42 -12.15 -0.40
N ARG A 102 1.63 -11.08 0.38
CA ARG A 102 1.21 -11.01 1.78
C ARG A 102 0.52 -9.72 2.15
N PHE A 103 -0.58 -9.83 2.88
CA PHE A 103 -1.28 -8.70 3.48
C PHE A 103 -1.34 -8.84 5.00
N GLU A 104 -1.46 -7.70 5.68
CA GLU A 104 -1.63 -7.62 7.12
C GLU A 104 -2.94 -6.93 7.47
N VAL A 105 -3.57 -7.37 8.56
CA VAL A 105 -4.78 -6.76 9.11
C VAL A 105 -4.43 -6.04 10.41
N ASN A 106 -4.58 -4.72 10.41
CA ASN A 106 -4.36 -3.88 11.59
C ASN A 106 -5.69 -3.36 12.13
N PRO A 107 -6.25 -3.97 13.20
CA PRO A 107 -7.43 -3.46 13.86
C PRO A 107 -7.07 -2.26 14.75
N SER A 108 -7.96 -1.26 14.80
CA SER A 108 -7.82 -0.10 15.69
C SER A 108 -7.70 -0.49 17.16
N GLU A 109 -8.38 -1.57 17.56
CA GLU A 109 -8.43 -2.05 18.93
C GLU A 109 -8.43 -3.57 18.99
N PHE A 110 -7.96 -4.10 20.12
CA PHE A 110 -7.98 -5.52 20.40
C PHE A 110 -9.43 -6.03 20.39
N CYS A 111 -9.71 -7.02 19.54
CA CYS A 111 -11.07 -7.50 19.33
C CYS A 111 -11.11 -9.03 19.27
N THR A 112 -11.57 -9.68 20.33
CA THR A 112 -11.54 -11.15 20.50
C THR A 112 -12.15 -11.94 19.34
N PRO A 113 -13.34 -11.59 18.80
CA PRO A 113 -13.92 -12.31 17.66
C PRO A 113 -13.02 -12.31 16.42
N LEU A 114 -12.35 -11.18 16.15
CA LEU A 114 -11.44 -11.05 15.03
C LEU A 114 -10.16 -11.90 15.24
N ILE A 115 -9.62 -11.92 16.46
CA ILE A 115 -8.43 -12.74 16.80
C ILE A 115 -8.73 -14.23 16.64
N ASN A 116 -9.94 -14.66 17.00
CA ASN A 116 -10.32 -16.06 16.87
C ASN A 116 -10.36 -16.50 15.40
N ILE A 117 -10.71 -15.60 14.47
CA ILE A 117 -10.59 -15.86 13.03
C ILE A 117 -9.11 -16.01 12.65
N PHE A 118 -8.24 -15.13 13.16
CA PHE A 118 -6.81 -15.14 12.82
C PHE A 118 -6.04 -16.32 13.42
N LYS A 119 -6.39 -16.80 14.61
CA LYS A 119 -5.74 -17.97 15.23
C LYS A 119 -5.89 -19.26 14.42
N ASN A 120 -6.87 -19.31 13.52
CA ASN A 120 -7.02 -20.41 12.58
C ASN A 120 -6.03 -20.36 11.41
N SER A 121 -5.26 -19.26 11.26
CA SER A 121 -4.13 -19.17 10.34
C SER A 121 -2.82 -19.51 11.05
N LYS A 122 -1.85 -20.04 10.30
CA LYS A 122 -0.56 -20.49 10.84
C LYS A 122 0.45 -19.35 11.09
N SER A 123 0.05 -18.09 10.97
CA SER A 123 0.95 -16.94 10.95
C SER A 123 1.10 -16.32 12.35
N LYS A 124 2.35 -16.10 12.79
CA LYS A 124 2.67 -15.49 14.10
C LYS A 124 2.44 -13.98 14.14
N LEU A 125 2.50 -13.35 12.98
CA LEU A 125 2.12 -11.96 12.72
C LEU A 125 0.80 -12.04 11.94
N TRP A 126 -0.05 -11.03 12.03
CA TRP A 126 -1.42 -11.05 11.50
C TRP A 126 -1.37 -10.82 9.98
N ASN A 127 -0.56 -11.65 9.34
CA ASN A 127 -0.02 -11.59 8.00
C ASN A 127 -0.44 -12.87 7.27
N PHE A 128 -1.18 -12.70 6.18
CA PHE A 128 -1.87 -13.77 5.47
C PHE A 128 -1.41 -13.80 4.01
N SER A 129 -1.52 -14.96 3.36
CA SER A 129 -1.32 -15.05 1.91
C SER A 129 -2.41 -14.26 1.19
N ILE A 130 -2.08 -13.64 0.06
CA ILE A 130 -3.06 -12.96 -0.80
C ILE A 130 -4.17 -13.92 -1.29
N ASP A 131 -3.87 -15.22 -1.40
CA ASP A 131 -4.84 -16.26 -1.76
C ASP A 131 -5.91 -16.46 -0.69
N ASP A 132 -5.55 -16.27 0.58
CA ASP A 132 -6.46 -16.43 1.72
C ASP A 132 -7.36 -15.20 1.94
N TYR A 133 -7.14 -14.12 1.17
CA TYR A 133 -7.85 -12.84 1.34
C TYR A 133 -9.37 -13.00 1.27
N ASP A 134 -9.88 -13.65 0.23
CA ASP A 134 -11.33 -13.80 0.03
C ASP A 134 -11.94 -14.66 1.15
N ALA A 135 -11.26 -15.73 1.54
CA ALA A 135 -11.69 -16.61 2.64
C ALA A 135 -11.71 -15.89 3.99
N LEU A 136 -10.75 -14.99 4.23
CA LEU A 136 -10.69 -14.18 5.45
C LEU A 136 -11.84 -13.16 5.49
N MET A 137 -12.05 -12.42 4.40
CA MET A 137 -13.12 -11.42 4.30
C MET A 137 -14.51 -12.05 4.46
N LEU A 138 -14.73 -13.25 3.91
CA LEU A 138 -15.97 -14.02 4.11
C LEU A 138 -16.22 -14.39 5.59
N LYS A 139 -15.17 -14.73 6.34
CA LYS A 139 -15.28 -15.05 7.78
C LYS A 139 -15.54 -13.80 8.64
N VAL A 140 -15.07 -12.63 8.19
CA VAL A 140 -15.25 -11.36 8.92
C VAL A 140 -16.61 -10.71 8.60
N ALA A 141 -17.19 -10.95 7.43
CA ALA A 141 -18.47 -10.36 7.01
C ALA A 141 -19.61 -10.45 8.06
N PRO A 142 -19.83 -11.59 8.76
CA PRO A 142 -20.87 -11.73 9.78
C PRO A 142 -20.67 -10.87 11.04
N LEU A 143 -19.48 -10.28 11.23
CA LEU A 143 -19.15 -9.44 12.38
C LEU A 143 -19.58 -7.97 12.21
N THR A 144 -20.09 -7.61 11.03
CA THR A 144 -20.71 -6.30 10.74
C THR A 144 -22.02 -6.17 11.53
N PRO A 145 -22.33 -5.03 12.20
CA PRO A 145 -21.67 -3.73 12.11
C PRO A 145 -20.58 -3.48 13.17
N HIS A 146 -20.33 -4.43 14.06
CA HIS A 146 -19.44 -4.23 15.20
C HIS A 146 -17.96 -4.20 14.83
N ILE A 147 -17.59 -4.91 13.76
CA ILE A 147 -16.23 -4.96 13.22
C ILE A 147 -16.30 -4.64 11.73
N VAL A 148 -15.55 -3.63 11.30
CA VAL A 148 -15.52 -3.20 9.90
C VAL A 148 -14.06 -3.16 9.45
N LEU A 149 -13.71 -3.98 8.47
CA LEU A 149 -12.40 -3.95 7.82
C LEU A 149 -12.49 -3.21 6.49
N GLY A 150 -11.60 -2.24 6.28
CA GLY A 150 -11.40 -1.62 4.97
C GLY A 150 -10.82 -2.64 4.00
N PRO A 151 -11.52 -2.99 2.90
CA PRO A 151 -11.01 -3.96 1.94
C PRO A 151 -9.85 -3.39 1.13
N LEU A 152 -9.02 -4.26 0.58
CA LEU A 152 -8.06 -3.85 -0.44
C LEU A 152 -8.83 -3.43 -1.70
N PRO A 153 -8.42 -2.37 -2.40
CA PRO A 153 -9.05 -2.00 -3.66
C PRO A 153 -9.03 -3.19 -4.62
N GLY A 154 -10.17 -3.52 -5.25
CA GLY A 154 -10.28 -4.70 -6.11
C GLY A 154 -9.28 -4.73 -7.27
N TYR A 155 -8.86 -3.55 -7.76
CA TYR A 155 -7.81 -3.43 -8.77
C TYR A 155 -6.46 -3.97 -8.28
N VAL A 156 -6.12 -3.75 -7.01
CA VAL A 156 -4.88 -4.26 -6.41
C VAL A 156 -4.91 -5.79 -6.39
N LEU A 157 -6.03 -6.38 -5.96
CA LEU A 157 -6.19 -7.85 -5.97
C LEU A 157 -6.10 -8.42 -7.39
N LYS A 158 -6.66 -7.72 -8.38
CA LYS A 158 -6.56 -8.10 -9.78
C LYS A 158 -5.10 -8.11 -10.26
N VAL A 159 -4.37 -7.01 -10.02
CA VAL A 159 -2.96 -6.88 -10.43
C VAL A 159 -2.08 -7.95 -9.77
N LEU A 160 -2.28 -8.24 -8.49
CA LEU A 160 -1.50 -9.26 -7.78
C LEU A 160 -1.78 -10.69 -8.27
N ARG A 161 -2.97 -10.93 -8.85
CA ARG A 161 -3.37 -12.25 -9.38
C ARG A 161 -3.04 -12.41 -10.87
N GLU A 162 -2.81 -11.32 -11.58
CA GLU A 162 -2.40 -11.34 -12.98
C GLU A 162 -0.92 -11.75 -13.09
N ASN A 163 -0.60 -12.55 -14.12
CA ASN A 163 0.79 -12.92 -14.38
C ASN A 163 1.61 -11.66 -14.68
N THR A 164 2.79 -11.56 -14.06
CA THR A 164 3.75 -10.51 -14.36
C THR A 164 4.16 -10.62 -15.83
N MET A 165 4.00 -9.53 -16.59
CA MET A 165 4.52 -9.47 -17.96
C MET A 165 6.04 -9.51 -17.91
N ASP A 166 6.66 -10.21 -18.87
CA ASP A 166 8.10 -10.20 -19.04
C ASP A 166 8.57 -8.75 -19.31
N PRO A 167 9.38 -8.14 -18.42
CA PRO A 167 9.82 -6.76 -18.59
C PRO A 167 10.74 -6.57 -19.82
N TYR A 168 11.26 -7.66 -20.40
CA TYR A 168 12.16 -7.61 -21.54
C TYR A 168 11.44 -7.78 -22.89
N ASN A 169 10.27 -8.41 -22.91
CA ASN A 169 9.54 -8.76 -24.12
C ASN A 169 8.11 -8.19 -24.10
N ILE A 170 7.97 -6.95 -24.58
CA ILE A 170 6.69 -6.25 -24.65
C ILE A 170 6.17 -6.29 -26.07
N ASP A 171 5.00 -6.89 -26.23
CA ASP A 171 4.31 -6.96 -27.52
C ASP A 171 3.55 -5.67 -27.80
N LEU A 172 4.05 -4.80 -28.67
CA LEU A 172 3.36 -3.56 -29.07
C LEU A 172 2.20 -3.78 -30.06
N SER A 173 1.79 -5.02 -30.33
CA SER A 173 0.63 -5.31 -31.18
C SER A 173 -0.69 -4.66 -30.72
N PRO A 174 -0.98 -4.49 -29.41
CA PRO A 174 -2.22 -3.84 -28.95
C PRO A 174 -2.25 -2.33 -29.16
N VAL A 175 -1.08 -1.71 -29.44
CA VAL A 175 -0.98 -0.28 -29.70
C VAL A 175 -1.53 0.00 -31.10
N GLU A 176 -2.33 1.06 -31.23
CA GLU A 176 -2.87 1.50 -32.50
C GLU A 176 -1.75 1.75 -33.53
N SER A 177 -1.96 1.26 -34.76
CA SER A 177 -0.90 1.21 -35.78
C SER A 177 -0.34 2.58 -36.14
N THR A 178 -1.19 3.60 -36.28
CA THR A 178 -0.78 4.97 -36.62
C THR A 178 0.14 5.53 -35.54
N LEU A 179 -0.23 5.34 -34.27
CA LEU A 179 0.57 5.73 -33.12
C LEU A 179 1.90 4.98 -33.06
N ARG A 180 1.89 3.67 -33.31
CA ARG A 180 3.12 2.85 -33.36
C ARG A 180 4.07 3.33 -34.45
N HIS A 181 3.57 3.70 -35.63
CA HIS A 181 4.40 4.24 -36.72
C HIS A 181 4.90 5.67 -36.45
N ALA A 182 4.26 6.40 -35.54
CA ALA A 182 4.71 7.73 -35.12
C ALA A 182 5.77 7.70 -34.01
N LEU A 183 5.96 6.55 -33.34
CA LEU A 183 7.00 6.38 -32.33
C LEU A 183 8.37 6.25 -32.99
N MET A 184 9.37 6.91 -32.42
CA MET A 184 10.76 6.68 -32.76
C MET A 184 11.27 5.42 -32.05
N PRO A 185 12.29 4.71 -32.57
CA PRO A 185 12.76 3.45 -31.98
C PRO A 185 13.14 3.56 -30.49
N PHE A 186 13.71 4.70 -30.08
CA PHE A 186 14.03 4.93 -28.67
C PHE A 186 12.79 5.14 -27.79
N GLN A 187 11.67 5.55 -28.38
CA GLN A 187 10.44 5.80 -27.66
C GLN A 187 9.71 4.50 -27.32
N GLU A 188 9.89 3.45 -28.13
CA GLU A 188 9.35 2.10 -27.90
C GLU A 188 9.85 1.50 -26.57
N ASP A 189 11.13 1.72 -26.25
CA ASP A 189 11.72 1.35 -24.95
C ASP A 189 11.10 2.13 -23.78
N GLY A 190 10.59 3.34 -24.04
CA GLY A 190 9.93 4.20 -23.06
C GLY A 190 8.45 3.87 -22.81
N VAL A 191 7.85 3.00 -23.61
CA VAL A 191 6.48 2.48 -23.38
C VAL A 191 6.44 1.54 -22.17
N ARG A 192 7.59 1.12 -21.65
CA ARG A 192 7.72 0.12 -20.58
C ARG A 192 7.52 0.68 -19.17
N CYS A 193 7.90 1.92 -18.90
CA CYS A 193 8.01 2.49 -17.54
C CYS A 193 8.18 4.01 -17.58
N MET A 194 8.10 4.65 -16.39
CA MET A 194 8.33 6.08 -16.10
C MET A 194 9.11 6.83 -17.20
N ILE A 195 8.40 7.71 -17.89
CA ILE A 195 8.92 8.48 -19.00
C ILE A 195 9.71 9.69 -18.46
N ALA A 196 10.96 9.45 -18.06
CA ALA A 196 11.88 10.48 -17.54
C ALA A 196 12.95 10.90 -18.58
N ASP A 197 12.61 10.80 -19.87
CA ASP A 197 13.46 11.25 -20.96
C ASP A 197 13.60 12.79 -21.00
N ASP A 198 14.65 13.28 -21.66
CA ASP A 198 14.89 14.72 -21.84
C ASP A 198 13.66 15.45 -22.41
N MET A 199 13.52 16.74 -22.07
CA MET A 199 12.43 17.60 -22.56
C MET A 199 12.48 17.72 -24.10
N GLY A 200 11.30 17.75 -24.73
CA GLY A 200 11.20 17.89 -26.20
C GLY A 200 11.30 16.58 -27.01
N LEU A 201 11.50 15.43 -26.36
CA LEU A 201 11.61 14.13 -27.03
C LEU A 201 10.26 13.43 -27.32
N GLY A 202 9.13 14.16 -27.27
CA GLY A 202 7.83 13.60 -27.67
C GLY A 202 7.19 12.62 -26.68
N LYS A 203 7.41 12.82 -25.37
CA LYS A 203 6.86 11.97 -24.29
C LYS A 203 5.34 11.79 -24.32
N THR A 204 4.61 12.75 -24.88
CA THR A 204 3.15 12.64 -25.05
C THR A 204 2.78 11.47 -25.97
N PHE A 205 3.54 11.22 -27.03
CA PHE A 205 3.30 10.06 -27.91
C PHE A 205 3.55 8.75 -27.18
N GLN A 206 4.61 8.66 -26.37
CA GLN A 206 4.86 7.50 -25.50
C GLN A 206 3.72 7.28 -24.50
N ALA A 207 3.25 8.35 -23.84
CA ALA A 207 2.13 8.27 -22.89
C ALA A 207 0.83 7.81 -23.57
N LEU A 208 0.55 8.29 -24.78
CA LEU A 208 -0.58 7.80 -25.57
C LEU A 208 -0.41 6.33 -25.98
N ALA A 209 0.81 5.89 -26.28
CA ALA A 209 1.07 4.49 -26.63
C ALA A 209 0.79 3.57 -25.44
N VAL A 210 1.22 3.96 -24.24
CA VAL A 210 0.89 3.27 -22.99
C VAL A 210 -0.63 3.25 -22.77
N ALA A 211 -1.32 4.38 -22.97
CA ALA A 211 -2.77 4.46 -22.85
C ALA A 211 -3.51 3.56 -23.85
N SER A 212 -3.00 3.44 -25.07
CA SER A 212 -3.53 2.53 -26.10
C SER A 212 -3.28 1.08 -25.73
N TYR A 213 -2.10 0.76 -25.20
CA TYR A 213 -1.72 -0.60 -24.78
C TYR A 213 -2.64 -1.11 -23.65
N TYR A 214 -2.83 -0.31 -22.60
CA TYR A 214 -3.67 -0.65 -21.44
C TYR A 214 -5.14 -0.25 -21.63
N ARG A 215 -5.64 -0.21 -22.87
CA ARG A 215 -7.02 0.15 -23.17
C ARG A 215 -8.06 -0.74 -22.46
N HIS A 216 -7.69 -1.99 -22.19
CA HIS A 216 -8.52 -2.96 -21.48
C HIS A 216 -8.64 -2.70 -19.96
N ASN A 217 -7.79 -1.84 -19.38
CA ASN A 217 -7.80 -1.49 -17.94
C ASN A 217 -8.44 -0.13 -17.65
N TRP A 218 -9.15 0.46 -18.61
CA TRP A 218 -9.84 1.74 -18.42
C TRP A 218 -10.83 1.69 -17.24
N PRO A 219 -11.05 2.83 -16.54
CA PRO A 219 -10.84 4.22 -16.97
C PRO A 219 -9.40 4.76 -16.82
N LEU A 220 -9.02 5.69 -17.72
CA LEU A 220 -7.72 6.38 -17.70
C LEU A 220 -7.87 7.81 -17.16
N LEU A 221 -7.00 8.20 -16.22
CA LEU A 221 -6.88 9.57 -15.73
C LEU A 221 -5.61 10.23 -16.29
N ILE A 222 -5.78 11.32 -17.04
CA ILE A 222 -4.68 12.16 -17.52
C ILE A 222 -4.71 13.47 -16.73
N VAL A 223 -3.61 13.77 -16.04
CA VAL A 223 -3.44 15.04 -15.33
C VAL A 223 -2.36 15.83 -16.04
N THR A 224 -2.68 17.06 -16.40
CA THR A 224 -1.74 18.00 -17.02
C THR A 224 -1.95 19.41 -16.45
N THR A 225 -1.00 20.30 -16.71
CA THR A 225 -1.18 21.72 -16.43
C THR A 225 -2.21 22.33 -17.37
N SER A 226 -2.92 23.37 -16.95
CA SER A 226 -3.96 24.02 -17.75
C SER A 226 -3.44 24.68 -19.03
N SER A 227 -2.13 24.91 -19.13
CA SER A 227 -1.47 25.67 -20.21
C SER A 227 -0.71 24.79 -21.22
N MET A 228 -0.94 23.46 -21.21
CA MET A 228 -0.29 22.53 -22.14
C MET A 228 -0.80 22.67 -23.58
#